data_AF-A0A3D1RQ02-F1
#
_entry.id   AF-A0A3D1RQ02-F1
#
_cell.length_a   1.000
_cell.length_b   1.000
_cell.length_c   1.000
_cell.angle_alpha   90.00
_cell.angle_beta   90.00
_cell.angle_gamma   90.00
#
_symmetry.space_group_name_H-M   'P 1'
#
loop_
_entity.id
_entity.type
_entity.pdbx_description
1 polymer ?
#
loop_
_entity_poly.entity_id
_entity_poly.type
_entity_poly.pdbx_seq_one_letter_code
_entity_poly.pdbx_strand_id
1 'polypeptide(L)' 'MYISRSALGILVAIIIYCLFLSFEPDPRVSLVEDGSAYFINSSWWGLKTVEREIKLVGQEWQVRNDDGEWSPIMFD' A
#
# COMPACT_ATOMS: atom_id res chain seq x y z
N MET A 1 33.56 -9.09 -26.50
CA MET A 1 33.41 -9.28 -25.05
C MET A 1 32.31 -10.32 -24.86
N TYR A 2 32.67 -11.56 -24.48
CA TYR A 2 31.69 -12.65 -24.31
C TYR A 2 31.18 -12.63 -22.87
N ILE A 3 29.92 -12.28 -22.68
CA ILE A 3 29.24 -12.42 -21.39
C ILE A 3 28.93 -13.91 -21.21
N SER A 4 29.41 -14.50 -20.12
CA SER A 4 29.15 -15.92 -19.83
C SER A 4 27.65 -16.15 -19.60
N ARG A 5 27.15 -17.33 -19.95
CA ARG A 5 25.72 -17.69 -19.78
C ARG A 5 25.26 -17.52 -18.33
N SER A 6 26.16 -17.75 -17.36
CA SER A 6 25.91 -17.54 -15.93
C SER A 6 25.75 -16.06 -15.56
N ALA A 7 26.54 -15.16 -16.16
CA ALA A 7 26.41 -13.73 -15.94
C ALA A 7 25.10 -13.17 -16.52
N LEU A 8 24.64 -13.72 -17.65
CA LEU A 8 23.33 -13.37 -18.22
C LEU A 8 22.18 -13.77 -17.29
N GLY A 9 22.25 -14.96 -16.68
CA GLY A 9 21.23 -15.43 -15.73
C GLY A 9 21.14 -14.55 -14.47
N ILE A 10 22.28 -14.13 -13.93
CA ILE A 10 22.31 -13.21 -12.78
C ILE A 10 21.70 -11.86 -13.14
N LEU A 11 22.01 -11.32 -14.32
CA LEU A 11 21.46 -10.05 -14.78
C LEU A 11 19.92 -10.10 -14.90
N VAL A 12 19.39 -11.20 -15.44
CA VAL A 12 17.93 -11.41 -15.55
C VAL A 12 17.29 -11.49 -14.16
N ALA A 13 17.89 -12.20 -13.21
CA ALA A 13 17.39 -12.28 -11.84
C ALA A 13 17.36 -10.90 -11.16
N ILE A 14 18.37 -10.05 -11.37
CA ILE A 14 18.41 -8.68 -10.85
C ILE A 14 17.31 -7.82 -11.49
N ILE A 15 17.15 -7.88 -12.82
CA ILE A 15 16.11 -7.09 -13.51
C ILE A 15 14.72 -7.51 -13.02
N ILE A 16 14.46 -8.81 -12.89
CA ILE A 16 13.20 -9.32 -12.33
C ILE A 16 13.01 -8.79 -10.91
N TYR A 17 14.01 -8.92 -10.05
CA TYR A 17 13.95 -8.42 -8.67
C TYR A 17 13.68 -6.90 -8.60
N CYS A 18 14.33 -6.11 -9.45
CA CYS A 18 14.10 -4.67 -9.54
C CYS A 18 12.70 -4.32 -10.03
N LEU A 19 12.15 -5.06 -11.00
CA LEU A 19 10.78 -4.87 -11.46
C LEU A 19 9.74 -5.16 -10.36
N PHE A 20 10.03 -6.12 -9.47
CA PHE A 20 9.19 -6.39 -8.30
C PHE A 20 9.25 -5.28 -7.24
N LEU A 21 10.39 -4.61 -7.07
CA LEU A 21 10.51 -3.48 -6.14
C LEU A 21 9.77 -2.22 -6.59
N SER A 22 9.48 -2.07 -7.88
CA SER A 22 8.79 -0.88 -8.42
C SER A 22 7.27 -1.00 -8.44
N PHE A 23 6.69 -2.09 -7.95
CA PHE A 23 5.24 -2.31 -7.97
C PHE A 23 4.62 -1.91 -6.62
N GLU A 24 4.32 -0.61 -6.49
CA GLU A 24 3.47 -0.10 -5.40
C GLU A 24 2.00 -0.18 -5.83
N PRO A 25 1.14 -0.92 -5.11
CA PRO A 25 -0.29 -0.92 -5.41
C PRO A 25 -0.89 0.43 -5.02
N ASP A 26 -1.64 1.04 -5.95
CA ASP A 26 -2.31 2.31 -5.70
C ASP A 26 -3.27 2.20 -4.49
N PRO A 27 -3.20 3.14 -3.53
CA PRO A 27 -4.18 3.18 -2.44
C PRO A 27 -5.57 3.45 -3.02
N ARG A 28 -6.57 2.70 -2.54
CA ARG A 28 -7.97 2.88 -2.96
C ARG A 28 -8.80 3.44 -1.82
N VAL A 29 -9.58 4.46 -2.12
CA VAL A 29 -10.57 5.02 -1.19
C VAL A 29 -11.95 4.65 -1.68
N SER A 30 -12.75 4.00 -0.84
CA SER A 30 -14.16 3.67 -1.14
C SER A 30 -15.07 4.43 -0.18
N LEU A 31 -16.08 5.10 -0.70
CA LEU A 31 -17.07 5.84 0.08
C LEU A 31 -18.22 4.91 0.47
N VAL A 32 -18.71 5.04 1.69
CA VAL A 32 -19.84 4.27 2.24
C VAL A 32 -21.06 5.17 2.31
N GLU A 33 -22.27 4.60 2.14
CA GLU A 33 -23.53 5.36 2.14
C GLU A 33 -23.84 6.08 3.47
N ASP A 34 -23.19 5.70 4.57
CA ASP A 34 -23.35 6.34 5.89
C ASP A 34 -22.46 7.58 6.10
N GLY A 35 -21.69 7.98 5.08
CA GLY A 35 -20.74 9.09 5.14
C GLY A 35 -19.38 8.75 5.74
N SER A 36 -19.16 7.49 6.15
CA SER A 36 -17.81 6.97 6.40
C SER A 36 -17.10 6.64 5.09
N ALA A 37 -15.78 6.60 5.12
CA ALA A 37 -14.97 6.16 3.98
C ALA A 37 -13.98 5.08 4.45
N TYR A 38 -13.63 4.14 3.59
CA TYR A 38 -12.59 3.17 3.86
C TYR A 38 -11.32 3.55 3.10
N PHE A 39 -10.21 3.61 3.82
CA PHE A 39 -8.88 3.70 3.26
C PHE A 39 -8.31 2.29 3.14
N ILE A 40 -8.16 1.82 1.91
CA ILE A 40 -7.57 0.51 1.61
C ILE A 40 -6.11 0.75 1.21
N ASN A 41 -5.20 0.45 2.14
CA ASN A 41 -3.78 0.40 1.85
C ASN A 41 -3.37 -1.05 1.62
N SER A 42 -2.99 -1.36 0.39
CA SER A 42 -2.45 -2.67 0.07
C SER A 42 -0.94 -2.62 0.25
N SER A 43 -0.38 -3.51 1.06
CA SER A 43 1.08 -3.71 1.07
C SER A 43 1.57 -4.16 -0.32
N TRP A 44 2.86 -3.91 -0.61
CA TRP A 44 3.57 -4.21 -1.87
C TRP A 44 3.35 -5.62 -2.46
N TRP A 45 2.83 -6.56 -1.68
CA TRP A 45 2.66 -7.96 -2.07
C TRP A 45 1.20 -8.38 -2.26
N GLY A 46 0.24 -7.49 -1.98
CA GLY A 46 -1.17 -7.89 -1.81
C GLY A 46 -1.41 -8.90 -0.68
N LEU A 47 -0.37 -9.29 0.07
CA LEU A 47 -0.41 -10.24 1.18
C LEU A 47 -1.08 -9.65 2.41
N LYS A 48 -1.00 -8.33 2.56
CA LYS A 48 -1.65 -7.59 3.63
C LYS A 48 -2.41 -6.43 3.04
N THR A 49 -3.72 -6.59 2.90
CA THR A 49 -4.65 -5.49 2.68
C THR A 49 -5.03 -4.97 4.05
N VAL A 50 -4.65 -3.74 4.34
CA VAL A 50 -5.07 -3.05 5.56
C VAL A 50 -6.22 -2.14 5.15
N GLU A 51 -7.43 -2.57 5.47
CA GLU A 51 -8.61 -1.74 5.37
C GLU A 51 -8.76 -0.98 6.69
N ARG A 52 -8.77 0.35 6.62
CA ARG A 52 -9.02 1.21 7.78
C ARG A 52 -10.24 2.07 7.52
N GLU A 53 -11.13 2.10 8.50
CA GLU A 53 -12.26 3.02 8.51
C GLU A 53 -11.74 4.43 8.78
N ILE A 54 -12.11 5.38 7.92
CA ILE A 54 -11.85 6.80 8.09
C ILE A 54 -13.18 7.56 8.11
N LYS A 55 -13.26 8.61 8.93
CA LYS A 55 -14.42 9.48 8.98
C LYS A 55 -14.00 10.93 9.16
N LEU A 56 -14.82 11.84 8.64
CA LEU A 56 -14.65 13.26 8.85
C LEU A 56 -15.40 13.66 10.14
N VAL A 57 -14.68 14.15 11.15
CA VAL A 57 -15.27 14.69 12.39
C VAL A 57 -14.98 16.17 12.45
N GLY A 58 -16.01 16.99 12.19
CA GLY A 58 -15.82 18.44 12.06
C GLY A 58 -15.00 18.78 10.82
N GLN A 59 -13.74 19.19 11.01
CA GLN A 59 -12.80 19.53 9.93
C GLN A 59 -11.58 18.60 9.88
N GLU A 60 -11.53 17.55 10.70
CA GLU A 60 -10.39 16.64 10.78
C GLU A 60 -10.76 15.23 10.33
N TRP A 61 -9.89 14.61 9.53
CA TRP A 61 -9.99 13.20 9.18
C TRP A 61 -9.44 12.35 10.32
N GLN A 62 -10.28 11.42 10.79
CA GLN A 62 -9.92 10.45 11.81
C GLN A 62 -9.88 9.05 11.19
N VAL A 63 -8.92 8.24 11.61
CA VAL A 63 -8.78 6.83 11.28
C VAL A 63 -9.04 5.98 12.50
N ARG A 64 -9.69 4.83 12.31
CA ARG A 64 -9.88 3.86 13.37
C ARG A 64 -8.62 3.00 13.53
N ASN A 65 -8.07 2.98 14.74
CA ASN A 65 -6.92 2.14 15.08
C ASN A 65 -7.35 0.69 15.33
N ASP A 66 -6.37 -0.21 15.52
CA ASP A 66 -6.63 -1.64 15.77
C ASP A 66 -7.34 -1.88 17.12
N ASP A 67 -7.26 -0.92 18.04
CA ASP A 67 -7.99 -0.92 19.33
C ASP A 67 -9.44 -0.43 19.20
N GLY A 68 -9.87 -0.01 18.00
CA GLY A 68 -11.21 0.46 17.69
C GLY A 68 -11.46 1.94 18.03
N GLU A 69 -10.46 2.65 18.53
CA GLU A 69 -10.50 4.09 18.82
C GLU A 69 -10.23 4.94 17.58
N TRP A 70 -10.78 6.15 17.57
CA TRP A 70 -10.59 7.12 16.49
C TRP A 70 -9.45 8.07 16.81
N SER A 71 -8.49 8.17 15.90
CA SER A 71 -7.32 9.04 16.03
C SER A 71 -7.12 9.88 14.76
N PRO A 72 -6.60 11.12 14.86
CA PRO A 72 -6.33 11.95 13.68
C PRO A 72 -5.26 11.32 12.78
N ILE A 73 -5.42 11.47 11.46
CA ILE A 73 -4.41 11.03 10.48
C ILE A 73 -3.26 12.03 10.50
N MET A 74 -2.09 11.64 11.00
CA MET A 74 -0.85 12.39 10.80
C MET A 74 -0.20 11.90 9.50
N PHE A 75 -0.10 12.79 8.50
CA PHE A 75 0.69 12.55 7.29
C PHE A 75 2.13 12.97 7.61
N ASP A 76 3.02 12.00 7.86
CA ASP A 76 4.47 12.19 7.87
C ASP A 76 5.04 12.11 6.44
#